data_AF-A0A7X7GD19-F1
#
_entry.id   AF-A0A7X7GD19-F1
#
_cell.length_a   1.000
_cell.length_b   1.000
_cell.length_c   1.000
_cell.angle_alpha   90.00
_cell.angle_beta   90.00
_cell.angle_gamma   90.00
#
_symmetry.space_group_name_H-M   'P 1'
#
loop_
_entity.id
_entity.type
_entity.pdbx_description
1 polymer ?
#
loop_
_entity_poly.entity_id
_entity_poly.type
_entity_poly.pdbx_seq_one_letter_code
_entity_poly.pdbx_strand_id
1 'polypeptide(L)' 'QRPAEKVLHDVRNELVSLESARRDYGVAINSDTWEIDWQETEKLRAA' A
#
# COMPACT_ATOMS: atom_id res chain seq x y z
N GLN A 1 6.53 10.99 0.62
CA GLN A 1 5.63 9.82 0.65
C GLN A 1 5.83 8.99 1.93
N ARG A 2 4.77 8.40 2.51
CA ARG A 2 4.89 7.48 3.67
C ARG A 2 5.59 6.18 3.23
N PRO A 3 6.46 5.57 4.05
CA PRO A 3 7.08 4.27 3.73
C PRO A 3 6.01 3.20 3.47
N ALA A 4 6.18 2.39 2.43
CA ALA A 4 5.18 1.40 2.03
C ALA A 4 4.95 0.33 3.12
N GLU A 5 6.01 -0.07 3.82
CA GLU A 5 5.95 -1.02 4.94
C GLU A 5 5.11 -0.49 6.11
N LYS A 6 5.16 0.83 6.38
CA LYS A 6 4.29 1.45 7.40
C LYS A 6 2.83 1.44 6.96
N VAL A 7 2.56 1.68 5.68
CA VAL A 7 1.19 1.60 5.14
C VAL A 7 0.67 0.17 5.24
N LEU A 8 1.47 -0.85 4.88
CA LEU A 8 1.10 -2.25 5.08
C LEU A 8 0.77 -2.55 6.55
N HIS A 9 1.60 -2.07 7.49
CA HIS A 9 1.31 -2.20 8.91
C HIS A 9 -0.02 -1.53 9.29
N ASP A 10 -0.31 -0.34 8.78
CA ASP A 10 -1.57 0.36 9.06
C ASP A 10 -2.78 -0.39 8.48
N VAL A 11 -2.66 -0.99 7.29
CA VAL A 11 -3.72 -1.81 6.69
C VAL A 11 -3.96 -3.09 7.48
N ARG A 12 -2.91 -3.76 7.94
CA ARG A 12 -3.04 -4.97 8.78
C ARG A 12 -3.69 -4.70 10.14
N ASN A 13 -3.57 -3.47 10.64
CA ASN A 13 -4.22 -3.02 11.88
C ASN A 13 -5.55 -2.32 11.63
N GLU A 14 -6.13 -2.43 10.43
CA GLU A 14 -7.44 -1.89 10.05
C GLU A 14 -7.55 -0.35 10.19
N LEU A 15 -6.41 0.35 10.27
CA LEU A 15 -6.36 1.82 10.34
C LEU A 15 -6.51 2.45 8.96
N VAL A 16 -6.15 1.71 7.91
CA VAL A 16 -6.21 2.12 6.50
C VAL A 16 -6.81 0.98 5.70
N SER A 17 -7.71 1.25 4.76
CA SER A 17 -8.23 0.23 3.85
C SER A 17 -7.25 -0.06 2.71
N LEU A 18 -7.32 -1.25 2.10
CA LEU A 18 -6.54 -1.58 0.89
C LEU A 18 -6.78 -0.56 -0.24
N GLU A 19 -8.02 -0.08 -0.38
CA GLU A 19 -8.38 0.95 -1.36
C GLU A 19 -7.68 2.28 -1.07
N SER A 20 -7.72 2.75 0.18
CA SER A 20 -7.08 4.00 0.60
C SER A 20 -5.55 3.89 0.52
N ALA A 21 -4.96 2.74 0.85
CA ALA A 21 -3.53 2.48 0.65
C ALA A 21 -3.10 2.71 -0.80
N ARG A 22 -3.90 2.21 -1.76
CA ARG A 22 -3.62 2.37 -3.19
C ARG A 22 -3.85 3.81 -3.65
N ARG A 23 -4.99 4.41 -3.31
CA ARG A 23 -5.40 5.73 -3.80
C ARG A 23 -4.64 6.89 -3.15
N ASP A 24 -4.52 6.87 -1.82
CA ASP A 24 -4.07 8.03 -1.05
C ASP A 24 -2.57 7.97 -0.74
N TYR A 25 -2.00 6.76 -0.65
CA TYR A 25 -0.58 6.55 -0.35
C TYR A 25 0.24 5.99 -1.53
N GLY A 26 -0.43 5.63 -2.63
CA GLY A 26 0.20 5.02 -3.80
C GLY A 26 0.88 3.69 -3.47
N VAL A 27 0.33 2.90 -2.53
CA VAL A 27 0.88 1.60 -2.11
C VAL A 27 -0.08 0.50 -2.51
N ALA A 28 0.38 -0.39 -3.38
CA ALA A 28 -0.36 -1.60 -3.75
C ALA A 28 0.01 -2.75 -2.81
N ILE A 29 -1.00 -3.41 -2.25
CA ILE A 29 -0.85 -4.55 -1.33
C ILE A 29 -1.69 -5.70 -1.87
N ASN A 30 -1.09 -6.88 -1.95
CA ASN A 30 -1.79 -8.12 -2.26
C ASN A 30 -2.56 -8.59 -1.02
N SER A 31 -3.89 -8.70 -1.10
CA SER A 31 -4.74 -9.10 0.02
C SER A 31 -4.64 -10.58 0.39
N ASP A 32 -4.20 -11.43 -0.53
CA ASP A 32 -4.06 -12.87 -0.31
C ASP A 32 -2.74 -13.19 0.40
N THR A 33 -1.65 -12.49 0.04
CA THR A 33 -0.31 -12.72 0.61
C THR A 33 0.09 -11.73 1.70
N TRP A 34 -0.59 -10.58 1.80
CA TRP A 34 -0.23 -9.46 2.69
C TRP A 34 1.17 -8.89 2.41
N GLU A 35 1.57 -8.87 1.15
CA GLU A 35 2.84 -8.31 0.70
C GLU A 35 2.63 -7.06 -0.15
N ILE A 36 3.64 -6.19 -0.15
CA ILE A 36 3.64 -5.00 -1.00
C ILE A 36 3.97 -5.43 -2.43
N ASP A 37 3.13 -5.04 -3.38
CA ASP A 37 3.50 -5.07 -4.79
C ASP A 37 4.39 -3.84 -5.06
N TRP A 38 5.70 -4.06 -4.99
CA TRP A 38 6.69 -3.00 -5.20
C TRP A 38 6.65 -2.43 -6.61
N GLN A 39 6.40 -3.27 -7.61
CA GLN A 39 6.38 -2.84 -9.00
C GLN A 39 5.18 -1.91 -9.27
N GLU A 40 4.00 -2.24 -8.75
CA GLU A 40 2.82 -1.38 -8.87
C GLU A 40 2.93 -0.14 -7.98
N THR A 41 3.49 -0.26 -6.78
CA THR A 41 3.76 0.88 -5.88
C THR A 41 4.68 1.90 -6.53
N GLU A 42 5.72 1.47 -7.25
CA GLU A 42 6.59 2.37 -8.01
C GLU A 42 5.85 3.09 -9.14
N LYS A 43 5.01 2.38 -9.90
CA LYS A 43 4.18 2.98 -10.96
C LYS A 43 3.22 4.02 -10.40
N LEU A 44 2.53 3.71 -9.30
CA LEU A 44 1.56 4.61 -8.67
C LEU A 44 2.20 5.90 -8.14
N ARG A 45 3.48 5.83 -7.73
CA ARG A 45 4.22 6.97 -7.17
C ARG A 45 5.03 7.75 -8.18
N ALA A 46 5.19 7.23 -9.39
CA ALA A 46 5.87 7.92 -10.49
C ALA A 46 4.94 8.91 -11.24
N ALA A 47 3.63 8.83 -10.99
CA ALA A 47 2.61 9.75 -11.50
C ALA A 47 2.49 11.01 -10.62
#